data_AF-A0A645F9K2-F1
#
_entry.id   AF-A0A645F9K2-F1
#
_cell.length_a   1.000
_cell.length_b   1.000
_cell.length_c   1.000
_cell.angle_alpha   90.00
_cell.angle_beta   90.00
_cell.angle_gamma   90.00
#
_symmetry.space_group_name_H-M   'P 1'
#
loop_
_entity.id
_entity.type
_entity.pdbx_description
1 polymer ?
#
loop_
_entity_poly.entity_id
_entity_poly.type
_entity_poly.pdbx_seq_one_letter_code
_entity_poly.pdbx_strand_id
1 'polypeptide(L)'
;MLHITGDTVTLSRYGKVNTHMAFERGKRFICAYPLGDGKFDEAAYLSGIAPITHFPTVCVTTKALENNIGAEGGNMLIDYLVEIGGNTAEHNEYHITVRPV
;
A
#
# COMPACT_ATOMS: atom_id res chain seq x y z
N MET A 1 2.39 9.73 3.85
CA MET A 1 2.55 9.76 5.32
C MET A 1 2.78 8.34 5.80
N LEU A 2 3.84 8.14 6.58
CA LEU A 2 4.16 6.87 7.22
C LEU A 2 3.75 6.96 8.69
N HIS A 3 3.13 5.91 9.22
CA HIS A 3 2.81 5.81 10.65
C HIS A 3 3.22 4.44 11.19
N ILE A 4 3.86 4.43 12.35
CA ILE A 4 4.47 3.25 12.98
C ILE A 4 3.75 3.04 14.30
N THR A 5 3.16 1.86 14.50
CA THR A 5 2.45 1.52 15.74
C THR A 5 2.74 0.07 16.09
N GLY A 6 3.53 -0.14 17.15
CA GLY A 6 4.03 -1.47 17.49
C GLY A 6 4.78 -2.09 16.32
N ASP A 7 4.35 -3.29 15.90
CA ASP A 7 4.93 -4.04 14.79
C ASP A 7 4.32 -3.74 13.42
N THR A 8 3.35 -2.82 13.36
CA THR A 8 2.66 -2.45 12.13
C THR A 8 3.14 -1.11 11.60
N VAL A 9 3.44 -1.07 10.31
CA VAL A 9 3.71 0.16 9.57
C VAL A 9 2.58 0.40 8.60
N THR A 10 2.07 1.63 8.55
CA THR A 10 1.06 2.04 7.58
C THR A 10 1.61 3.16 6.69
N LEU A 11 1.38 3.02 5.39
CA LEU A 11 1.71 4.01 4.39
C LEU A 11 0.42 4.56 3.79
N SER A 12 0.16 5.84 4.05
CA SER A 12 -0.93 6.58 3.43
C SER A 12 -0.36 7.50 2.36
N ARG A 13 -0.61 7.20 1.09
CA ARG A 13 -0.29 8.10 -0.03
C ARG A 13 -1.53 8.92 -0.34
N TYR A 14 -1.34 10.23 -0.49
CA TYR A 14 -2.38 11.18 -0.87
C TYR A 14 -1.95 11.95 -2.12
N GLY A 15 -2.90 12.39 -2.94
CA GLY A 15 -2.66 13.18 -4.15
C GLY A 15 -3.21 12.47 -5.38
N LYS A 16 -2.38 12.29 -6.43
CA LYS A 16 -2.79 11.66 -7.69
C LYS A 16 -3.36 10.26 -7.51
N VAL A 17 -2.91 9.54 -6.50
CA VAL A 17 -3.48 8.25 -6.09
C VAL A 17 -3.53 8.21 -4.58
N ASN A 18 -4.75 8.14 -4.04
CA ASN A 18 -5.00 7.97 -2.62
C ASN A 18 -5.01 6.49 -2.28
N THR A 19 -4.04 6.00 -1.51
CA THR A 19 -3.98 4.59 -1.12
C THR A 19 -3.43 4.43 0.29
N HIS A 20 -3.93 3.43 0.99
CA HIS A 20 -3.51 3.07 2.33
C HIS A 20 -3.03 1.62 2.31
N MET A 21 -1.77 1.42 2.65
CA MET A 21 -1.14 0.10 2.75
C MET A 21 -0.72 -0.15 4.19
N ALA A 22 -0.85 -1.39 4.64
CA ALA A 22 -0.38 -1.84 5.94
C ALA A 22 0.66 -2.95 5.75
N PHE A 23 1.68 -2.92 6.59
CA PHE A 23 2.79 -3.85 6.58
C PHE A 23 2.98 -4.40 7.98
N GLU A 24 2.98 -5.73 8.10
CA GLU A 24 3.29 -6.44 9.34
C GLU A 24 3.85 -7.80 8.97
N ARG A 25 5.01 -8.16 9.53
CA ARG A 25 5.75 -9.37 9.15
C ARG A 25 4.86 -10.62 9.17
N GLY A 26 4.85 -11.35 8.07
CA GLY A 26 4.10 -12.59 7.91
C GLY A 26 2.60 -12.41 7.65
N LYS A 27 2.09 -11.16 7.62
CA LYS A 27 0.68 -10.87 7.36
C LYS A 27 0.44 -10.42 5.91
N ARG A 28 -0.82 -10.56 5.51
CA ARG A 28 -1.35 -10.14 4.21
C ARG A 28 -2.52 -9.19 4.41
N PHE A 29 -2.45 -8.02 3.80
CA PHE A 29 -3.50 -7.00 3.87
C PHE A 29 -4.09 -6.72 2.49
N ILE A 30 -5.41 -6.62 2.41
CA ILE A 30 -6.11 -6.16 1.21
C ILE A 30 -6.21 -4.64 1.30
N CYS A 31 -5.67 -3.95 0.30
CA CYS A 31 -5.53 -2.50 0.28
C CYS A 31 -6.30 -1.92 -0.91
N ALA A 32 -7.05 -0.85 -0.69
CA ALA A 32 -7.65 -0.10 -1.77
C ALA A 32 -6.59 0.68 -2.55
N TYR A 33 -6.59 0.53 -3.87
CA TYR A 33 -5.73 1.23 -4.82
C TYR A 33 -6.57 1.84 -5.94
N PRO A 34 -7.34 2.90 -5.66
CA PRO A 34 -8.15 3.56 -6.69
C PRO A 34 -7.25 4.06 -7.82
N LEU A 35 -7.53 3.61 -9.04
CA LEU A 35 -6.91 4.11 -10.26
C LEU A 35 -7.75 5.29 -10.77
N GLY A 36 -7.10 6.39 -11.15
CA GLY A 36 -7.76 7.58 -11.72
C GLY A 36 -8.10 8.66 -10.69
N ASP A 37 -8.89 9.64 -11.11
CA ASP A 37 -9.31 10.81 -10.29
C ASP A 37 -10.42 10.47 -9.27
N GLY A 38 -10.71 9.18 -9.08
CA GLY A 38 -11.74 8.70 -8.16
C GLY A 38 -13.17 8.99 -8.62
N LYS A 39 -13.38 9.49 -9.84
CA LYS A 39 -14.72 9.72 -10.36
C LYS A 39 -15.36 8.41 -10.78
N PHE A 40 -16.54 8.17 -10.25
CA PHE A 40 -17.45 7.16 -10.77
C PHE A 40 -17.86 7.57 -12.20
N ASP A 41 -17.55 6.73 -13.18
CA ASP A 41 -18.04 6.92 -14.55
C ASP A 41 -19.42 6.23 -14.68
N GLU A 42 -20.47 7.03 -14.48
CA GLU A 42 -21.87 6.59 -14.59
C GLU A 42 -22.22 6.10 -16.00
N ALA A 43 -21.58 6.64 -17.04
CA ALA A 43 -21.81 6.20 -18.42
C ALA A 43 -21.20 4.80 -18.66
N ALA A 44 -20.03 4.52 -18.09
CA ALA A 44 -19.47 3.17 -18.06
C ALA A 44 -20.31 2.19 -17.23
N TYR A 45 -20.94 2.66 -16.13
CA TYR A 45 -21.85 1.88 -15.29
C TYR A 45 -23.09 1.43 -16.05
N LEU A 46 -23.76 2.38 -16.70
CA LEU A 46 -25.04 2.16 -17.37
C LEU A 46 -24.88 1.51 -18.75
N SER A 47 -23.71 1.60 -19.38
CA SER A 47 -23.44 0.95 -20.67
C SER A 47 -23.19 -0.56 -20.58
N GLY A 48 -22.96 -1.11 -19.38
CA GLY A 48 -22.73 -2.55 -19.18
C GLY A 48 -21.41 -3.07 -19.77
N ILE A 49 -20.52 -2.19 -20.26
CA ILE A 49 -19.24 -2.55 -20.89
C ILE A 49 -18.07 -2.57 -19.89
N ALA A 50 -18.25 -2.05 -18.67
CA ALA A 50 -17.23 -2.08 -17.62
C ALA A 50 -17.72 -2.84 -16.38
N PRO A 51 -16.99 -3.84 -15.85
CA PRO A 51 -17.32 -4.43 -14.57
C PRO A 51 -17.05 -3.41 -13.45
N ILE A 52 -18.08 -2.70 -13.00
CA ILE A 52 -18.01 -1.75 -11.88
C ILE A 52 -18.18 -2.47 -10.53
N THR A 53 -17.31 -3.44 -10.25
CA THR A 53 -17.37 -4.19 -8.98
C THR A 53 -16.01 -4.47 -8.34
N HIS A 54 -14.94 -3.85 -8.83
CA HIS A 54 -13.64 -3.94 -8.17
C HIS A 54 -13.08 -2.52 -8.06
N PHE A 55 -13.18 -1.90 -6.87
CA PHE A 55 -12.11 -0.98 -6.49
C PHE A 55 -10.82 -1.74 -6.74
N PRO A 56 -9.84 -1.21 -7.49
CA PRO A 56 -8.63 -1.97 -7.74
C PRO A 56 -8.00 -2.22 -6.38
N THR A 57 -8.05 -3.46 -5.91
CA THR A 57 -7.45 -3.86 -4.66
C THR A 57 -6.11 -4.48 -4.98
N VAL A 58 -5.09 -4.04 -4.26
CA VAL A 58 -3.82 -4.73 -4.21
C VAL A 58 -3.75 -5.48 -2.90
N CYS A 59 -3.15 -6.68 -2.90
CA CYS A 59 -2.83 -7.35 -1.66
C CYS A 59 -1.35 -7.17 -1.38
N VAL A 60 -1.02 -6.82 -0.15
CA VAL A 60 0.35 -6.61 0.31
C VAL A 60 0.68 -7.72 1.30
N THR A 61 1.69 -8.52 0.99
CA THR A 61 2.21 -9.55 1.90
C THR A 61 3.61 -9.15 2.35
N THR A 62 3.80 -8.91 3.64
CA THR A 62 5.10 -8.50 4.18
C THR A 62 5.93 -9.71 4.57
N LYS A 63 7.10 -9.87 3.95
CA LYS A 63 8.05 -10.96 4.22
C LYS A 63 8.98 -10.60 5.37
N ALA A 64 9.55 -9.41 5.34
CA ALA A 64 10.37 -8.88 6.42
C ALA A 64 10.03 -7.41 6.70
N LEU A 65 10.14 -7.03 7.97
CA LEU A 65 10.01 -5.66 8.44
C LEU A 65 11.05 -5.47 9.53
N GLU A 66 11.97 -4.54 9.29
CA GLU A 66 13.00 -4.13 10.24
C GLU A 66 12.90 -2.63 10.44
N ASN A 67 12.85 -2.18 11.69
CA ASN A 67 12.67 -0.78 12.03
C ASN A 67 13.48 -0.42 13.27
N ASN A 68 14.31 0.61 13.17
CA ASN A 68 15.00 1.22 14.30
C ASN A 68 14.84 2.74 14.34
N ILE A 69 13.81 3.28 13.68
CA ILE A 69 13.51 4.71 13.70
C ILE A 69 13.10 5.14 15.11
N GLY A 70 13.81 6.12 15.66
CA GLY A 70 13.54 6.76 16.94
C GLY A 70 13.71 8.28 16.88
N ALA A 71 13.86 8.93 18.04
CA ALA A 71 13.99 10.38 18.15
C ALA A 71 15.23 10.93 17.41
N GLU A 72 16.31 10.16 17.37
CA GLU A 72 17.58 10.51 16.70
C GLU A 72 17.60 10.13 15.21
N GLY A 73 16.44 9.81 14.62
CA GLY A 73 16.33 9.23 13.29
C GLY A 73 16.50 7.71 13.30
N GLY A 74 16.92 7.15 12.15
CA GLY A 74 17.11 5.72 11.97
C GLY A 74 16.73 5.23 10.58
N ASN A 75 16.54 3.92 10.45
CA ASN A 75 16.25 3.23 9.21
C ASN A 75 15.06 2.27 9.37
N MET A 76 14.37 2.07 8.26
CA MET A 76 13.36 1.04 8.12
C MET A 76 13.54 0.32 6.79
N LEU A 77 13.40 -1.00 6.81
CA LEU A 77 13.36 -1.86 5.65
C LEU A 77 12.04 -2.63 5.66
N ILE A 78 11.34 -2.62 4.53
CA ILE A 78 10.14 -3.42 4.31
C ILE A 78 10.34 -4.26 3.06
N ASP A 79 10.37 -5.57 3.22
CA ASP A 79 10.33 -6.55 2.13
C ASP A 79 8.88 -7.03 1.98
N TYR A 80 8.26 -6.78 0.82
CA TYR A 80 6.87 -7.12 0.57
C TYR A 80 6.58 -7.53 -0.87
N LEU A 81 5.56 -8.38 -1.01
CA LEU A 81 4.95 -8.74 -2.29
C LEU A 81 3.69 -7.92 -2.52
N VAL A 82 3.48 -7.50 -3.76
CA VAL A 82 2.22 -6.95 -4.24
C VAL A 82 1.53 -7.98 -5.10
N GLU A 83 0.26 -8.25 -4.82
CA GLU A 83 -0.58 -9.16 -5.60
C GLU A 83 -1.76 -8.42 -6.22
N ILE A 84 -2.07 -8.72 -7.48
CA ILE A 84 -3.23 -8.21 -8.22
C ILE A 84 -3.98 -9.40 -8.79
N GLY A 85 -5.28 -9.50 -8.50
CA GLY A 85 -6.10 -10.62 -8.96
C GLY A 85 -5.61 -11.99 -8.48
N GLY A 86 -4.97 -12.06 -7.31
CA GLY A 86 -4.44 -13.30 -6.72
C GLY A 86 -3.09 -13.75 -7.28
N ASN A 87 -2.49 -13.00 -8.21
CA ASN A 87 -1.15 -13.28 -8.72
C ASN A 87 -0.14 -12.28 -8.15
N THR A 88 1.06 -12.74 -7.82
CA THR A 88 2.18 -11.85 -7.50
C THR A 88 2.46 -10.97 -8.71
N ALA A 89 2.22 -9.67 -8.55
CA ALA A 89 2.54 -8.65 -9.54
C ALA A 89 3.98 -8.16 -9.37
N GLU A 90 4.45 -8.02 -8.13
CA GLU A 90 5.76 -7.46 -7.83
C GLU A 90 6.30 -7.94 -6.48
N HIS A 91 7.63 -7.89 -6.35
CA HIS A 91 8.37 -8.06 -5.09
C HIS A 91 9.22 -6.80 -4.89
N ASN A 92 9.00 -6.12 -3.78
CA ASN A 92 9.60 -4.83 -3.48
C ASN A 92 10.37 -4.85 -2.16
N GLU A 93 11.52 -4.18 -2.15
CA GLU A 93 12.24 -3.79 -0.94
C GLU A 93 12.19 -2.28 -0.80
N TYR A 94 11.57 -1.79 0.27
CA TYR A 94 11.45 -0.36 0.54
C TYR A 94 12.32 0.04 1.72
N HIS A 95 13.31 0.89 1.44
CA HIS A 95 14.25 1.42 2.42
C HIS A 95 13.92 2.88 2.72
N ILE A 96 13.77 3.21 3.99
CA ILE A 96 13.56 4.56 4.49
C ILE A 96 14.68 4.87 5.47
N THR A 97 15.32 6.03 5.30
CA THR A 97 16.23 6.60 6.29
C THR A 97 15.68 7.95 6.74
N VAL A 98 15.57 8.13 8.05
CA VAL A 98 15.15 9.38 8.67
C VAL A 98 16.36 9.96 9.40
N ARG A 99 16.56 11.27 9.24
CA ARG A 99 17.58 12.03 9.97
C ARG A 99 16.90 13.13 10.79
N PRO A 100 17.41 13.45 11.98
CA PRO A 100 16.96 14.61 12.73
C PRO A 100 17.25 15.88 11.93
N VAL A 101 16.40 16.90 12.13
CA VAL A 101 16.51 18.22 11.48
C VAL A 101 17.27 19.17 12.38
#